data_AF-A4JUE3-F1
#
_entry.id   AF-A4JUE3-F1
#
_cell.length_a   1.000
_cell.length_b   1.000
_cell.length_c   1.000
_cell.angle_alpha   90.00
_cell.angle_beta   90.00
_cell.angle_gamma   90.00
#
_symmetry.space_group_name_H-M   'P 1'
#
loop_
_entity.id
_entity.type
_entity.pdbx_description
1 polymer ?
#
loop_
_entity_poly.entity_id
_entity_poly.type
_entity_poly.pdbx_seq_one_letter_code
_entity_poly.pdbx_strand_id
1 'polypeptide(L)'
;MHQPKRRPASIEAIKRAAKALKKEKGIQHSEALNEASREYGFDNFRHAQNVLPRTGQGDGAVRRFPLTLCAYWYERESRTRGRESLTIELSARWNDLIAIRQLDDARGLVGMRPEPSTEQGDRTSVLSRQHSYRDQAEARAVVCMAARTLQFIDATRLRPSSGRRRAYPNGRHPSALHIPRQDHTDIWMDAEGRYLVTDEPYSAETVFADKERIAWGERYGFSFAKPSWAGMHAPYGGTGLILGSRNDTGVPLEPIVAALAALPAPTDENEWSGESTSFVEQARA
;
A
#
# COMPACT_ATOMS: atom_id res chain seq x y z
N MET A 1 6.36 39.44 -28.14
CA MET A 1 6.21 39.11 -26.71
C MET A 1 4.96 38.25 -26.55
N HIS A 2 5.10 36.93 -26.47
CA HIS A 2 3.97 36.02 -26.28
C HIS A 2 3.69 35.95 -24.78
N GLN A 3 2.59 36.55 -24.30
CA GLN A 3 2.20 36.40 -22.90
C GLN A 3 1.86 34.92 -22.65
N PRO A 4 2.33 34.32 -21.55
CA PRO A 4 1.91 32.96 -21.19
C PRO A 4 0.39 32.95 -21.00
N LYS A 5 -0.31 32.06 -21.72
CA LYS A 5 -1.73 31.82 -21.45
C LYS A 5 -1.87 31.36 -20.00
N ARG A 6 -2.88 31.88 -19.29
CA ARG A 6 -3.18 31.54 -17.88
C ARG A 6 -2.99 30.03 -17.65
N ARG A 7 -2.32 29.66 -16.56
CA ARG A 7 -2.03 28.26 -16.18
C ARG A 7 -3.29 27.39 -16.38
N PRO A 8 -3.20 26.24 -17.07
CA PRO A 8 -4.35 25.39 -17.32
C PRO A 8 -4.71 24.69 -16.01
N ALA A 9 -5.99 24.58 -15.72
CA ALA A 9 -6.48 23.87 -14.54
C ALA A 9 -6.46 22.33 -14.69
N SER A 10 -6.03 21.78 -15.85
CA SER A 10 -6.15 20.34 -16.12
C SER A 10 -5.27 19.78 -17.25
N ILE A 11 -4.98 18.47 -17.17
CA ILE A 11 -4.35 17.68 -18.23
C ILE A 11 -5.19 17.65 -19.52
N GLU A 12 -6.51 17.67 -19.40
CA GLU A 12 -7.40 17.67 -20.57
C GLU A 12 -7.31 18.99 -21.35
N ALA A 13 -7.07 20.12 -20.69
CA ALA A 13 -6.80 21.39 -21.39
C ALA A 13 -5.53 21.31 -22.24
N ILE A 14 -4.47 20.66 -21.73
CA ILE A 14 -3.22 20.44 -22.45
C ILE A 14 -3.44 19.51 -23.65
N LYS A 15 -4.20 18.41 -23.48
CA LYS A 15 -4.53 17.51 -24.60
C LYS A 15 -5.35 18.18 -25.70
N ARG A 16 -6.30 19.06 -25.35
CA ARG A 16 -7.07 19.84 -26.33
C ARG A 16 -6.19 20.83 -27.07
N ALA A 17 -5.31 21.54 -26.37
CA ALA A 17 -4.34 22.44 -26.98
C ALA A 17 -3.39 21.68 -27.92
N ALA A 18 -2.91 20.51 -27.52
CA ALA A 18 -2.07 19.66 -28.35
C ALA A 18 -2.77 19.16 -29.63
N LYS A 19 -4.10 18.91 -29.59
CA LYS A 19 -4.87 18.58 -30.80
C LYS A 19 -4.97 19.76 -31.77
N ALA A 20 -5.12 20.98 -31.26
CA ALA A 20 -5.10 22.19 -32.07
C ALA A 20 -3.71 22.42 -32.70
N LEU A 21 -2.65 22.35 -31.90
CA LEU A 21 -1.26 22.49 -32.36
C LEU A 21 -0.84 21.42 -33.38
N LYS A 22 -1.27 20.17 -33.18
CA LYS A 22 -1.06 19.09 -34.15
C LYS A 22 -1.66 19.43 -35.51
N LYS A 23 -2.87 20.00 -35.53
CA LYS A 23 -3.58 20.37 -36.76
C LYS A 23 -2.97 21.60 -37.44
N GLU A 24 -2.50 22.56 -36.65
CA GLU A 24 -1.91 23.81 -37.14
C GLU A 24 -0.50 23.63 -37.68
N LYS A 25 0.35 22.86 -36.97
CA LYS A 25 1.78 22.73 -37.27
C LYS A 25 2.15 21.42 -37.98
N GLY A 26 1.21 20.48 -38.11
CA GLY A 26 1.47 19.19 -38.75
C GLY A 26 2.46 18.27 -38.01
N ILE A 27 2.75 18.56 -36.74
CA ILE A 27 3.74 17.84 -35.92
C ILE A 27 3.21 16.55 -35.30
N GLN A 28 4.11 15.69 -34.82
CA GLN A 28 3.72 14.45 -34.13
C GLN A 28 2.94 14.77 -32.83
N HIS A 29 1.98 13.94 -32.46
CA HIS A 29 1.11 14.22 -31.31
C HIS A 29 1.86 14.33 -29.98
N SER A 30 2.91 13.53 -29.78
CA SER A 30 3.82 13.59 -28.63
C SER A 30 4.54 14.94 -28.52
N GLU A 31 4.98 15.46 -29.66
CA GLU A 31 5.65 16.76 -29.77
C GLU A 31 4.67 17.90 -29.50
N ALA A 32 3.46 17.82 -30.05
CA ALA A 32 2.38 18.77 -29.78
C ALA A 32 1.98 18.81 -28.30
N LEU A 33 2.04 17.67 -27.59
CA LEU A 33 1.77 17.61 -26.15
C LEU A 33 2.86 18.31 -25.34
N ASN A 34 4.14 18.13 -25.71
CA ASN A 34 5.24 18.80 -25.04
C ASN A 34 5.23 20.31 -25.28
N GLU A 35 4.91 20.74 -26.50
CA GLU A 35 4.80 22.15 -26.85
C GLU A 35 3.62 22.82 -26.14
N ALA A 36 2.44 22.18 -26.16
CA ALA A 36 1.28 22.62 -25.38
C ALA A 36 1.62 22.76 -23.89
N SER A 37 2.38 21.82 -23.33
CA SER A 37 2.77 21.86 -21.92
C SER A 37 3.68 23.04 -21.59
N ARG A 38 4.59 23.41 -22.50
CA ARG A 38 5.46 24.58 -22.36
C ARG A 38 4.72 25.91 -22.45
N GLU A 39 3.72 26.00 -23.33
CA GLU A 39 2.84 27.18 -23.40
C GLU A 39 2.12 27.46 -22.08
N TYR A 40 1.94 26.42 -21.27
CA TYR A 40 1.27 26.44 -19.98
C TYR A 40 2.22 26.47 -18.77
N GLY A 41 3.53 26.61 -19.00
CA GLY A 41 4.54 26.76 -17.95
C GLY A 41 5.08 25.45 -17.37
N PHE A 42 4.95 24.33 -18.09
CA PHE A 42 5.57 23.05 -17.73
C PHE A 42 6.71 22.69 -18.69
N ASP A 43 7.76 22.04 -18.21
CA ASP A 43 8.92 21.67 -19.04
C ASP A 43 8.56 20.71 -20.20
N ASN A 44 7.64 19.77 -19.95
CA ASN A 44 7.13 18.80 -20.91
C ASN A 44 5.80 18.18 -20.42
N PHE A 45 5.16 17.33 -21.24
CA PHE A 45 3.86 16.73 -20.89
C PHE A 45 3.93 15.82 -19.66
N ARG A 46 5.06 15.16 -19.42
CA ARG A 46 5.28 14.33 -18.23
C ARG A 46 5.37 15.19 -16.96
N HIS A 47 6.05 16.34 -17.03
CA HIS A 47 6.08 17.32 -15.94
C HIS A 47 4.66 17.85 -15.65
N ALA A 48 3.88 18.15 -16.69
CA ALA A 48 2.48 18.52 -16.51
C ALA A 48 1.66 17.40 -15.85
N GLN A 49 1.84 16.14 -16.24
CA GLN A 49 1.17 14.98 -15.62
C GLN A 49 1.51 14.77 -14.14
N ASN A 50 2.71 15.17 -13.73
CA ASN A 50 3.18 15.07 -12.35
C ASN A 50 2.71 16.25 -11.49
N VAL A 51 2.56 17.44 -12.08
CA VAL A 51 2.22 18.68 -11.35
C VAL A 51 0.72 18.97 -11.37
N LEU A 52 0.01 18.67 -12.46
CA LEU A 52 -1.42 18.94 -12.54
C LEU A 52 -2.23 17.77 -11.97
N PRO A 53 -3.23 18.05 -11.10
CA PRO A 53 -4.21 17.05 -10.73
C PRO A 53 -4.92 16.57 -12.01
N ARG A 54 -5.08 15.25 -12.16
CA ARG A 54 -5.77 14.63 -13.31
C ARG A 54 -7.26 14.98 -13.23
N THR A 55 -7.63 16.15 -13.71
CA THR A 55 -9.01 16.66 -13.57
C THR A 55 -9.93 16.06 -14.63
N GLY A 56 -10.61 15.01 -14.17
CA GLY A 56 -12.01 14.67 -14.47
C GLY A 56 -12.85 14.62 -13.18
N GLN A 57 -12.49 15.42 -12.18
CA GLN A 57 -13.20 15.59 -10.91
C GLN A 57 -13.46 17.09 -10.72
N GLY A 58 -14.71 17.51 -10.92
CA GLY A 58 -15.19 18.76 -10.32
C GLY A 58 -15.24 18.60 -8.80
N ASP A 59 -15.09 19.72 -8.08
CA ASP A 59 -15.18 19.90 -6.63
C ASP A 59 -14.77 18.67 -5.78
N GLY A 60 -13.51 18.71 -5.35
CA GLY A 60 -12.70 17.58 -4.86
C GLY A 60 -13.22 16.84 -3.63
N ALA A 61 -14.31 16.09 -3.79
CA ALA A 61 -14.44 14.81 -3.11
C ALA A 61 -13.36 13.88 -3.71
N VAL A 62 -12.27 13.68 -2.95
CA VAL A 62 -11.28 12.64 -3.25
C VAL A 62 -12.06 11.36 -3.51
N ARG A 63 -12.04 10.83 -4.75
CA ARG A 63 -12.72 9.57 -5.04
C ARG A 63 -12.12 8.50 -4.14
N ARG A 64 -12.95 7.97 -3.25
CA ARG A 64 -12.63 6.83 -2.41
C ARG A 64 -13.24 5.57 -3.01
N PHE A 65 -12.51 4.47 -2.87
CA PHE A 65 -12.89 3.17 -3.38
C PHE A 65 -13.10 2.27 -2.16
N PRO A 66 -14.36 1.99 -1.79
CA PRO A 66 -14.65 1.11 -0.67
C PRO A 66 -14.20 -0.30 -1.00
N LEU A 67 -13.59 -0.94 -0.01
CA LEU A 67 -13.17 -2.34 -0.07
C LEU A 67 -13.56 -3.01 1.24
N THR A 68 -14.37 -4.06 1.16
CA THR A 68 -14.74 -4.88 2.30
C THR A 68 -13.76 -6.05 2.45
N LEU A 69 -13.15 -6.17 3.63
CA LEU A 69 -12.24 -7.23 4.02
C LEU A 69 -12.97 -8.19 4.95
N CYS A 70 -12.86 -9.50 4.69
CA CYS A 70 -13.62 -10.51 5.41
C CYS A 70 -12.74 -11.65 5.93
N ALA A 71 -13.12 -12.20 7.08
CA ALA A 71 -12.60 -13.46 7.58
C ALA A 71 -13.70 -14.27 8.25
N TYR A 72 -13.65 -15.59 8.08
CA TYR A 72 -14.58 -16.52 8.71
C TYR A 72 -13.92 -17.14 9.95
N TRP A 73 -14.71 -17.55 10.94
CA TRP A 73 -14.22 -18.23 12.13
C TRP A 73 -15.17 -19.35 12.56
N TYR A 74 -14.63 -20.33 13.29
CA TYR A 74 -15.40 -21.43 13.87
C TYR A 74 -14.80 -21.88 15.20
N GLU A 75 -15.55 -21.61 16.27
CA GLU A 75 -15.22 -22.03 17.63
C GLU A 75 -15.82 -23.41 17.90
N ARG A 76 -14.94 -24.40 18.13
CA ARG A 76 -15.34 -25.81 18.26
C ARG A 76 -16.12 -26.10 19.52
N GLU A 77 -15.79 -25.45 20.63
CA GLU A 77 -16.39 -25.73 21.95
C GLU A 77 -17.84 -25.27 22.00
N SER A 78 -18.10 -24.03 21.58
CA SER A 78 -19.44 -23.46 21.53
C SER A 78 -20.22 -23.85 20.26
N ARG A 79 -19.55 -24.50 19.30
CA ARG A 79 -20.07 -24.80 17.95
C ARG A 79 -20.63 -23.56 17.25
N THR A 80 -20.04 -22.41 17.52
CA THR A 80 -20.39 -21.15 16.88
C THR A 80 -19.44 -20.89 15.72
N ARG A 81 -19.99 -20.33 14.64
CA ARG A 81 -19.20 -19.83 13.51
C ARG A 81 -19.64 -18.44 13.17
N GLY A 82 -18.78 -17.70 12.49
CA GLY A 82 -19.14 -16.37 12.06
C GLY A 82 -18.29 -15.83 10.93
N ARG A 83 -18.59 -14.58 10.59
CA ARG A 83 -17.88 -13.75 9.61
C ARG A 83 -17.67 -12.39 10.25
N GLU A 84 -16.43 -11.94 10.20
CA GLU A 84 -16.04 -10.56 10.51
C GLU A 84 -15.80 -9.84 9.19
N SER A 85 -16.37 -8.65 9.04
CA SER A 85 -16.25 -7.83 7.83
C SER A 85 -15.90 -6.40 8.18
N LEU A 86 -14.91 -5.82 7.51
CA LEU A 86 -14.48 -4.44 7.70
C LEU A 86 -14.38 -3.73 6.36
N THR A 87 -15.07 -2.61 6.19
CA THR A 87 -14.95 -1.78 4.98
C THR A 87 -13.95 -0.67 5.22
N ILE A 88 -12.96 -0.56 4.33
CA ILE A 88 -11.97 0.51 4.30
C ILE A 88 -12.08 1.31 3.02
N GLU A 89 -11.63 2.56 3.06
CA GLU A 89 -11.64 3.48 1.93
C GLU A 89 -10.22 3.67 1.37
N LEU A 90 -9.99 3.21 0.14
CA LEU A 90 -8.72 3.39 -0.56
C LEU A 90 -8.79 4.56 -1.54
N SER A 91 -7.65 5.15 -1.88
CA SER A 91 -7.58 6.22 -2.89
C SER A 91 -7.63 5.70 -4.34
N ALA A 92 -7.47 4.40 -4.54
CA ALA A 92 -7.67 3.68 -5.80
C ALA A 92 -8.22 2.27 -5.51
N ARG A 93 -8.72 1.57 -6.54
CA ARG A 93 -9.10 0.17 -6.37
C ARG A 93 -7.86 -0.65 -6.01
N TRP A 94 -7.99 -1.63 -5.11
CA TRP A 94 -6.83 -2.40 -4.65
C TRP A 94 -6.10 -3.12 -5.80
N ASN A 95 -6.82 -3.53 -6.84
CA ASN A 95 -6.25 -4.21 -8.02
C ASN A 95 -5.55 -3.25 -8.99
N ASP A 96 -5.69 -1.94 -8.81
CA ASP A 96 -4.86 -0.92 -9.47
C ASP A 96 -3.55 -0.68 -8.69
N LEU A 97 -3.55 -0.95 -7.38
CA LEU A 97 -2.39 -0.82 -6.50
C LEU A 97 -1.45 -2.03 -6.64
N ILE A 98 -2.01 -3.23 -6.57
CA ILE A 98 -1.30 -4.51 -6.57
C ILE A 98 -1.99 -5.55 -7.45
N ALA A 99 -1.23 -6.48 -8.01
CA ALA A 99 -1.81 -7.62 -8.74
C ALA A 99 -2.31 -8.70 -7.76
N ILE A 100 -3.32 -9.49 -8.16
CA ILE A 100 -3.85 -10.63 -7.39
C ILE A 100 -2.74 -11.55 -6.86
N ARG A 101 -1.76 -11.88 -7.72
CA ARG A 101 -0.63 -12.75 -7.38
C ARG A 101 0.27 -12.21 -6.27
N GLN A 102 0.21 -10.91 -6.00
CA GLN A 102 1.03 -10.23 -4.98
C GLN A 102 0.33 -10.21 -3.61
N LEU A 103 -0.91 -10.67 -3.49
CA LEU A 103 -1.60 -10.78 -2.20
C LEU A 103 -0.85 -11.73 -1.24
N ASP A 104 -0.23 -12.79 -1.77
CA ASP A 104 0.55 -13.73 -0.97
C ASP A 104 1.97 -13.22 -0.63
N ASP A 105 2.42 -12.11 -1.21
CA ASP A 105 3.77 -11.57 -1.01
C ASP A 105 3.89 -10.69 0.24
N ALA A 106 2.77 -10.32 0.88
CA ALA A 106 2.74 -9.57 2.16
C ALA A 106 2.01 -10.37 3.25
N ARG A 107 2.61 -10.48 4.44
CA ARG A 107 2.05 -11.23 5.58
C ARG A 107 0.59 -10.88 5.85
N GLY A 108 0.27 -9.60 5.89
CA GLY A 108 -1.07 -9.12 6.20
C GLY A 108 -2.13 -9.45 5.15
N LEU A 109 -1.72 -9.83 3.94
CA LEU A 109 -2.63 -10.14 2.84
C LEU A 109 -2.70 -11.61 2.49
N VAL A 110 -1.81 -12.48 2.99
CA VAL A 110 -1.63 -13.88 2.55
C VAL A 110 -2.90 -14.57 2.04
N GLY A 111 -3.70 -15.33 2.77
CA GLY A 111 -4.86 -16.04 2.17
C GLY A 111 -6.03 -15.18 1.65
N MET A 112 -5.87 -13.88 1.39
CA MET A 112 -6.93 -12.99 0.87
C MET A 112 -7.17 -13.26 -0.61
N ARG A 113 -8.44 -13.40 -1.00
CA ARG A 113 -8.87 -13.55 -2.39
C ARG A 113 -10.13 -12.74 -2.66
N PRO A 114 -10.33 -12.27 -3.90
CA PRO A 114 -11.59 -11.63 -4.28
C PRO A 114 -12.75 -12.61 -4.14
N GLU A 115 -13.81 -12.20 -3.44
CA GLU A 115 -15.04 -12.99 -3.43
C GLU A 115 -15.68 -12.93 -4.84
N PRO A 116 -16.22 -14.04 -5.35
CA PRO A 116 -17.01 -14.02 -6.58
C PRO A 116 -18.26 -13.17 -6.33
N SER A 117 -18.44 -12.10 -7.10
CA SER A 117 -19.66 -11.32 -7.05
C SER A 117 -20.82 -12.19 -7.53
N THR A 118 -21.90 -12.26 -6.75
CA THR A 118 -23.12 -13.02 -7.08
C THR A 118 -23.93 -12.39 -8.20
N GLU A 119 -23.63 -11.14 -8.54
CA GLU A 119 -24.18 -10.41 -9.68
C GLU A 119 -23.03 -9.88 -10.55
N GLN A 120 -23.32 -9.30 -11.72
CA GLN A 120 -22.36 -8.60 -12.60
C GLN A 120 -21.64 -7.39 -11.96
N GLY A 121 -21.51 -7.38 -10.63
CA GLY A 121 -20.81 -6.40 -9.82
C GLY A 121 -19.29 -6.50 -9.88
N ASP A 122 -18.67 -5.47 -9.33
CA ASP A 122 -17.22 -5.29 -9.30
C ASP A 122 -16.58 -6.34 -8.38
N ARG A 123 -15.94 -7.37 -8.98
CA ARG A 123 -15.18 -8.43 -8.28
C ARG A 123 -13.98 -7.92 -7.47
N THR A 124 -13.78 -6.60 -7.42
CA THR A 124 -12.72 -5.94 -6.68
C THR A 124 -13.22 -5.23 -5.41
N SER A 125 -14.51 -5.31 -5.10
CA SER A 125 -15.12 -4.65 -3.92
C SER A 125 -14.99 -5.45 -2.61
N VAL A 126 -14.72 -6.75 -2.68
CA VAL A 126 -14.62 -7.62 -1.49
C VAL A 126 -13.40 -8.54 -1.60
N LEU A 127 -12.60 -8.59 -0.53
CA LEU A 127 -11.55 -9.60 -0.32
C LEU A 127 -11.87 -10.41 0.93
N SER A 128 -11.78 -11.74 0.85
CA SER A 128 -11.93 -12.62 2.01
C SER A 128 -10.73 -13.53 2.20
N ARG A 129 -10.40 -13.83 3.46
CA ARG A 129 -9.53 -14.95 3.80
C ARG A 129 -10.20 -16.26 3.37
N GLN A 130 -9.43 -17.15 2.75
CA GLN A 130 -9.91 -18.46 2.29
C GLN A 130 -10.09 -19.51 3.40
N HIS A 131 -9.43 -19.31 4.55
CA HIS A 131 -9.47 -20.24 5.68
C HIS A 131 -10.30 -19.66 6.82
N SER A 132 -10.94 -20.55 7.59
CA SER A 132 -11.59 -20.18 8.84
C SER A 132 -10.59 -20.16 10.00
N TYR A 133 -10.73 -19.15 10.85
CA TYR A 133 -9.92 -18.96 12.06
C TYR A 133 -10.57 -19.62 13.28
N ARG A 134 -9.79 -19.75 14.36
CA ARG A 134 -10.21 -20.49 15.56
C ARG A 134 -11.38 -19.82 16.27
N ASP A 135 -11.35 -18.50 16.33
CA ASP A 135 -12.30 -17.71 17.10
C ASP A 135 -12.51 -16.34 16.44
N GLN A 136 -13.48 -15.60 16.98
CA GLN A 136 -13.84 -14.28 16.47
C GLN A 136 -12.68 -13.27 16.60
N ALA A 137 -11.91 -13.33 17.70
CA ALA A 137 -10.84 -12.38 17.95
C ALA A 137 -9.72 -12.53 16.91
N GLU A 138 -9.34 -13.77 16.60
CA GLU A 138 -8.36 -14.07 15.56
C GLU A 138 -8.84 -13.59 14.18
N ALA A 139 -10.13 -13.79 13.85
CA ALA A 139 -10.71 -13.28 12.60
C ALA A 139 -10.68 -11.75 12.51
N ARG A 140 -10.96 -11.03 13.60
CA ARG A 140 -10.83 -9.55 13.63
C ARG A 140 -9.38 -9.12 13.46
N ALA A 141 -8.45 -9.75 14.18
CA ALA A 141 -7.02 -9.42 14.13
C ALA A 141 -6.45 -9.53 12.71
N VAL A 142 -6.79 -10.60 11.97
CA VAL A 142 -6.32 -10.77 10.59
C VAL A 142 -6.97 -9.82 9.59
N VAL A 143 -8.24 -9.43 9.82
CA VAL A 143 -8.92 -8.42 9.00
C VAL A 143 -8.28 -7.04 9.24
N CYS A 144 -8.02 -6.66 10.49
CA CYS A 144 -7.33 -5.43 10.81
C CYS A 144 -5.89 -5.42 10.27
N MET A 145 -5.15 -6.53 10.35
CA MET A 145 -3.82 -6.65 9.75
C MET A 145 -3.86 -6.46 8.22
N ALA A 146 -4.85 -7.04 7.54
CA ALA A 146 -5.06 -6.83 6.10
C ALA A 146 -5.39 -5.37 5.78
N ALA A 147 -6.24 -4.73 6.58
CA ALA A 147 -6.59 -3.32 6.45
C ALA A 147 -5.36 -2.41 6.55
N ARG A 148 -4.55 -2.58 7.62
CA ARG A 148 -3.32 -1.82 7.84
C ARG A 148 -2.32 -2.03 6.69
N THR A 149 -2.22 -3.23 6.17
CA THR A 149 -1.34 -3.54 5.01
C THR A 149 -1.79 -2.83 3.74
N LEU A 150 -3.10 -2.78 3.45
CA LEU A 150 -3.64 -2.06 2.30
C LEU A 150 -3.53 -0.54 2.45
N GLN A 151 -3.69 -0.01 3.67
CA GLN A 151 -3.44 1.40 3.97
C GLN A 151 -1.97 1.78 3.72
N PHE A 152 -1.03 0.93 4.14
CA PHE A 152 0.40 1.10 3.84
C PHE A 152 0.65 1.13 2.32
N ILE A 153 0.08 0.19 1.57
CA ILE A 153 0.20 0.13 0.11
C ILE A 153 -0.38 1.39 -0.54
N ASP A 154 -1.56 1.84 -0.10
CA ASP A 154 -2.24 2.99 -0.69
C ASP A 154 -1.48 4.29 -0.43
N ALA A 155 -0.92 4.47 0.77
CA ALA A 155 -0.13 5.65 1.13
C ALA A 155 1.23 5.69 0.42
N THR A 156 1.94 4.55 0.39
CA THR A 156 3.33 4.50 -0.08
C THR A 156 3.47 4.18 -1.56
N ARG A 157 2.42 3.62 -2.17
CA ARG A 157 2.42 3.03 -3.53
C ARG A 157 3.42 1.91 -3.72
N LEU A 158 3.99 1.40 -2.64
CA LEU A 158 4.86 0.23 -2.68
C LEU A 158 4.03 -1.02 -2.91
N ARG A 159 4.58 -1.94 -3.71
CA ARG A 159 3.98 -3.23 -3.99
C ARG A 159 4.73 -4.32 -3.24
N PRO A 160 4.03 -5.31 -2.66
CA PRO A 160 4.71 -6.41 -2.01
C PRO A 160 5.44 -7.28 -3.04
N SER A 161 6.52 -7.90 -2.59
CA SER A 161 7.41 -8.68 -3.44
C SER A 161 7.96 -9.90 -2.73
N SER A 162 7.96 -11.05 -3.41
CA SER A 162 8.73 -12.24 -3.00
C SER A 162 10.26 -12.09 -3.17
N GLY A 163 10.74 -10.94 -3.63
CA GLY A 163 12.14 -10.64 -3.96
C GLY A 163 13.13 -10.54 -2.78
N ARG A 164 13.01 -11.41 -1.75
CA ARG A 164 13.80 -11.35 -0.50
C ARG A 164 15.30 -11.19 -0.73
N ARG A 165 15.89 -11.93 -1.67
CA ARG A 165 17.32 -11.85 -1.99
C ARG A 165 17.73 -10.47 -2.51
N ARG A 166 16.91 -9.84 -3.36
CA ARG A 166 17.22 -8.57 -4.00
C ARG A 166 17.16 -7.39 -3.04
N ALA A 167 16.36 -7.52 -1.98
CA ALA A 167 16.24 -6.51 -0.94
C ALA A 167 17.38 -6.56 0.10
N TYR A 168 18.25 -7.58 0.07
CA TYR A 168 19.31 -7.78 1.05
C TYR A 168 20.71 -7.70 0.40
N PRO A 169 21.78 -7.45 1.19
CA PRO A 169 23.11 -7.22 0.65
C PRO A 169 23.60 -8.41 -0.20
N ASN A 170 24.24 -8.09 -1.34
CA ASN A 170 24.84 -9.06 -2.26
C ASN A 170 23.88 -10.15 -2.76
N GLY A 171 22.57 -9.90 -2.80
CA GLY A 171 21.61 -10.92 -3.23
C GLY A 171 21.44 -12.07 -2.24
N ARG A 172 21.95 -11.93 -1.00
CA ARG A 172 21.92 -13.00 0.00
C ARG A 172 20.51 -13.16 0.56
N HIS A 173 20.18 -14.40 0.91
CA HIS A 173 18.92 -14.67 1.60
C HIS A 173 19.00 -14.16 3.05
N PRO A 174 17.89 -13.63 3.63
CA PRO A 174 17.89 -13.14 5.01
C PRO A 174 18.36 -14.17 6.04
N SER A 175 18.12 -15.47 5.81
CA SER A 175 18.63 -16.52 6.71
C SER A 175 20.16 -16.61 6.78
N ALA A 176 20.86 -16.15 5.75
CA ALA A 176 22.33 -16.14 5.69
C ALA A 176 22.93 -14.79 6.06
N LEU A 177 22.18 -13.70 5.88
CA LEU A 177 22.59 -12.35 6.23
C LEU A 177 21.35 -11.54 6.60
N HIS A 178 20.92 -11.65 7.85
CA HIS A 178 19.75 -10.95 8.38
C HIS A 178 20.13 -9.58 8.95
N ILE A 179 19.14 -8.70 8.99
CA ILE A 179 19.22 -7.47 9.80
C ILE A 179 19.14 -7.89 11.27
N PRO A 180 20.03 -7.40 12.16
CA PRO A 180 20.04 -7.82 13.56
C PRO A 180 18.70 -7.59 14.26
N ARG A 181 18.21 -8.61 14.97
CA ARG A 181 16.89 -8.61 15.65
C ARG A 181 15.70 -8.29 14.72
N GLN A 182 15.81 -8.62 13.43
CA GLN A 182 14.67 -8.52 12.53
C GLN A 182 13.55 -9.49 12.95
N ASP A 183 12.32 -9.06 12.77
CA ASP A 183 11.12 -9.82 13.07
C ASP A 183 9.94 -9.29 12.24
N HIS A 184 9.00 -10.17 11.90
CA HIS A 184 7.83 -9.85 11.06
C HIS A 184 8.17 -9.09 9.75
N THR A 185 9.24 -9.49 9.06
CA THR A 185 9.69 -8.77 7.86
C THR A 185 8.83 -9.02 6.62
N ASP A 186 8.55 -7.94 5.90
CA ASP A 186 7.96 -7.94 4.54
C ASP A 186 8.86 -7.18 3.56
N ILE A 187 8.75 -7.51 2.28
CA ILE A 187 9.57 -6.94 1.21
C ILE A 187 8.70 -6.20 0.23
N TRP A 188 9.14 -4.99 -0.10
CA TRP A 188 8.40 -4.03 -0.88
C TRP A 188 9.22 -3.55 -2.06
N MET A 189 8.53 -3.16 -3.12
CA MET A 189 9.14 -2.67 -4.36
C MET A 189 8.36 -1.47 -4.88
N ASP A 190 9.07 -0.43 -5.31
CA ASP A 190 8.45 0.73 -5.94
C ASP A 190 8.25 0.54 -7.46
N ALA A 191 7.78 1.59 -8.14
CA ALA A 191 7.53 1.56 -9.58
C ALA A 191 8.83 1.48 -10.41
N GLU A 192 9.94 1.97 -9.87
CA GLU A 192 11.27 1.93 -10.46
C GLU A 192 11.98 0.58 -10.25
N GLY A 193 11.41 -0.32 -9.46
CA GLY A 193 11.98 -1.64 -9.16
C GLY A 193 13.00 -1.64 -8.02
N ARG A 194 13.07 -0.57 -7.22
CA ARG A 194 13.91 -0.47 -6.02
C ARG A 194 13.22 -1.16 -4.86
N TYR A 195 14.01 -1.67 -3.92
CA TYR A 195 13.52 -2.49 -2.80
C TYR A 195 13.55 -1.76 -1.47
N LEU A 196 12.56 -2.07 -0.63
CA LEU A 196 12.47 -1.66 0.77
C LEU A 196 12.10 -2.89 1.62
N VAL A 197 12.68 -2.98 2.81
CA VAL A 197 12.33 -3.96 3.82
C VAL A 197 11.54 -3.25 4.91
N THR A 198 10.36 -3.76 5.26
CA THR A 198 9.72 -3.41 6.53
C THR A 198 10.06 -4.47 7.54
N ASP A 199 10.27 -4.04 8.78
CA ASP A 199 10.62 -4.86 9.92
C ASP A 199 9.75 -4.39 11.10
N GLU A 200 9.06 -5.31 11.76
CA GLU A 200 8.11 -4.97 12.83
C GLU A 200 8.39 -5.78 14.10
N PRO A 201 9.56 -5.55 14.74
CA PRO A 201 9.92 -6.25 15.96
C PRO A 201 9.15 -5.77 17.17
N TYR A 202 8.97 -6.67 18.13
CA TYR A 202 8.61 -6.29 19.49
C TYR A 202 9.67 -5.36 20.07
N SER A 203 9.25 -4.35 20.83
CA SER A 203 10.15 -3.34 21.42
C SER A 203 10.96 -2.56 20.36
N ALA A 204 10.27 -2.10 19.30
CA ALA A 204 10.90 -1.45 18.15
C ALA A 204 11.81 -0.26 18.49
N GLU A 205 11.54 0.51 19.56
CA GLU A 205 12.47 1.57 20.01
C GLU A 205 13.85 1.04 20.36
N THR A 206 13.88 -0.02 21.17
CA THR A 206 15.12 -0.67 21.60
C THR A 206 15.84 -1.30 20.41
N VAL A 207 15.09 -1.92 19.49
CA VAL A 207 15.66 -2.56 18.30
C VAL A 207 16.19 -1.54 17.30
N PHE A 208 15.51 -0.41 17.13
CA PHE A 208 15.94 0.67 16.24
C PHE A 208 17.24 1.34 16.73
N ALA A 209 17.37 1.53 18.03
CA ALA A 209 18.57 2.08 18.66
C ALA A 209 19.70 1.04 18.87
N ASP A 210 19.53 -0.18 18.38
CA ASP A 210 20.49 -1.26 18.61
C ASP A 210 21.81 -1.03 17.87
N LYS A 211 22.93 -1.10 18.60
CA LYS A 211 24.27 -0.85 18.05
C LYS A 211 24.68 -1.85 16.97
N GLU A 212 24.26 -3.12 17.09
CA GLU A 212 24.55 -4.13 16.07
C GLU A 212 23.81 -3.82 14.77
N ARG A 213 22.55 -3.36 14.86
CA ARG A 213 21.78 -2.94 13.69
C ARG A 213 22.39 -1.71 13.01
N ILE A 214 22.81 -0.72 13.78
CA ILE A 214 23.49 0.48 13.25
C ILE A 214 24.77 0.07 12.53
N ALA A 215 25.64 -0.72 13.17
CA ALA A 215 26.89 -1.21 12.57
C ALA A 215 26.63 -2.08 11.33
N TRP A 216 25.55 -2.88 11.33
CA TRP A 216 25.14 -3.65 10.16
C TRP A 216 24.73 -2.73 9.00
N GLY A 217 23.96 -1.67 9.28
CA GLY A 217 23.58 -0.65 8.31
C GLY A 217 24.78 0.01 7.65
N GLU A 218 25.73 0.48 8.47
CA GLU A 218 26.99 1.07 7.99
C GLU A 218 27.80 0.09 7.13
N ARG A 219 27.96 -1.15 7.61
CA ARG A 219 28.73 -2.18 6.92
C ARG A 219 28.18 -2.55 5.55
N TYR A 220 26.85 -2.58 5.41
CA TYR A 220 26.19 -3.08 4.20
C TYR A 220 25.52 -1.97 3.36
N GLY A 221 25.68 -0.71 3.74
CA GLY A 221 25.14 0.44 3.01
C GLY A 221 23.62 0.54 3.10
N PHE A 222 23.05 0.28 4.27
CA PHE A 222 21.63 0.45 4.56
C PHE A 222 21.37 1.64 5.47
N SER A 223 20.28 2.34 5.20
CA SER A 223 19.68 3.32 6.11
C SER A 223 18.43 2.72 6.72
N PHE A 224 18.15 3.14 7.94
CA PHE A 224 16.93 2.80 8.64
C PHE A 224 16.17 4.05 9.03
N ALA A 225 14.85 3.98 8.94
CA ALA A 225 13.96 5.04 9.40
C ALA A 225 12.81 4.45 10.18
N LYS A 226 12.35 5.19 11.18
CA LYS A 226 11.18 4.82 11.98
C LYS A 226 10.08 5.87 11.78
N PRO A 227 8.98 5.53 11.07
CA PRO A 227 7.84 6.42 10.95
C PRO A 227 7.07 6.52 12.27
N SER A 228 6.28 7.59 12.43
CA SER A 228 5.36 7.74 13.56
C SER A 228 4.12 6.82 13.46
N TRP A 229 3.80 6.34 12.26
CA TRP A 229 2.72 5.39 12.04
C TRP A 229 3.11 4.01 12.59
N ALA A 230 2.29 3.47 13.48
CA ALA A 230 2.71 2.39 14.38
C ALA A 230 3.02 1.05 13.68
N GLY A 231 2.38 0.75 12.55
CA GLY A 231 2.72 -0.43 11.74
C GLY A 231 1.54 -1.26 11.26
N MET A 232 1.84 -2.35 10.57
CA MET A 232 0.90 -3.27 9.94
C MET A 232 0.61 -4.50 10.79
N HIS A 233 1.63 -5.10 11.41
CA HIS A 233 1.51 -6.40 12.07
C HIS A 233 0.61 -6.37 13.31
N ALA A 234 1.09 -5.80 14.42
CA ALA A 234 0.37 -5.72 15.69
C ALA A 234 0.75 -4.44 16.46
N PRO A 235 0.39 -3.25 15.96
CA PRO A 235 0.82 -1.97 16.54
C PRO A 235 0.42 -1.79 18.01
N TYR A 236 -0.73 -2.32 18.42
CA TYR A 236 -1.20 -2.31 19.82
C TYR A 236 -0.75 -3.53 20.63
N GLY A 237 -0.15 -4.53 19.97
CA GLY A 237 0.46 -5.71 20.58
C GLY A 237 1.96 -5.54 20.91
N GLY A 238 2.53 -4.35 20.70
CA GLY A 238 3.91 -4.02 21.08
C GLY A 238 4.94 -4.16 19.95
N THR A 239 4.52 -4.41 18.70
CA THR A 239 5.39 -4.29 17.53
C THR A 239 5.42 -2.86 17.01
N GLY A 240 6.51 -2.45 16.37
CA GLY A 240 6.58 -1.14 15.73
C GLY A 240 7.33 -1.16 14.40
N LEU A 241 6.86 -0.35 13.46
CA LEU A 241 7.40 -0.31 12.09
C LEU A 241 8.78 0.34 12.02
N ILE A 242 9.72 -0.39 11.43
CA ILE A 242 11.04 0.08 11.01
C ILE A 242 11.16 -0.14 9.49
N LEU A 243 11.60 0.88 8.78
CA LEU A 243 11.90 0.84 7.35
C LEU A 243 13.40 0.67 7.17
N GLY A 244 13.82 -0.26 6.32
CA GLY A 244 15.20 -0.46 5.92
C GLY A 244 15.34 -0.42 4.40
N SER A 245 16.31 0.35 3.91
CA SER A 245 16.60 0.36 2.48
C SER A 245 18.08 0.64 2.20
N ARG A 246 18.54 0.23 1.02
CA ARG A 246 19.90 0.50 0.54
C ARG A 246 20.09 1.98 0.24
N ASN A 247 21.24 2.53 0.60
CA ASN A 247 21.56 3.93 0.41
C ASN A 247 21.68 4.32 -1.08
N ASP A 248 22.15 3.40 -1.92
CA ASP A 248 22.52 3.65 -3.31
C ASP A 248 21.42 3.28 -4.31
N THR A 249 20.77 2.12 -4.09
CA THR A 249 19.80 1.54 -5.03
C THR A 249 18.43 1.29 -4.42
N GLY A 250 18.26 1.66 -3.15
CA GLY A 250 17.03 1.42 -2.40
C GLY A 250 15.94 2.46 -2.65
N VAL A 251 14.76 2.18 -2.12
CA VAL A 251 13.66 3.15 -2.05
C VAL A 251 14.07 4.27 -1.08
N PRO A 252 13.98 5.56 -1.47
CA PRO A 252 14.23 6.68 -0.57
C PRO A 252 13.26 6.65 0.62
N LEU A 253 13.78 6.77 1.84
CA LEU A 253 12.96 6.56 3.05
C LEU A 253 12.12 7.78 3.42
N GLU A 254 12.61 8.99 3.17
CA GLU A 254 11.97 10.24 3.60
C GLU A 254 10.57 10.42 3.01
N PRO A 255 10.32 10.19 1.69
CA PRO A 255 8.97 10.27 1.14
C PRO A 255 8.03 9.21 1.73
N ILE A 256 8.54 8.03 2.06
CA ILE A 256 7.77 6.94 2.66
C ILE A 256 7.36 7.31 4.08
N VAL A 257 8.30 7.81 4.88
CA VAL A 257 8.03 8.30 6.25
C VAL A 257 6.99 9.42 6.23
N ALA A 258 7.12 10.39 5.31
CA ALA A 258 6.18 11.49 5.17
C ALA A 258 4.76 11.00 4.77
N ALA A 259 4.67 10.04 3.85
CA ALA A 259 3.39 9.46 3.44
C ALA A 259 2.71 8.71 4.61
N LEU A 260 3.48 7.96 5.40
CA LEU A 260 2.97 7.24 6.56
C LEU A 260 2.55 8.17 7.70
N ALA A 261 3.26 9.29 7.91
CA ALA A 261 2.90 10.28 8.92
C ALA A 261 1.53 10.96 8.66
N ALA A 262 1.05 10.92 7.41
CA ALA A 262 -0.26 11.45 7.03
C ALA A 262 -1.41 10.43 7.17
N LEU A 263 -1.10 9.17 7.48
CA LEU A 263 -2.13 8.16 7.73
C LEU A 263 -2.83 8.39 9.08
N PRO A 264 -4.12 8.05 9.19
CA PRO A 264 -4.77 7.95 10.49
C PRO A 264 -4.10 6.86 11.35
N ALA A 265 -4.45 6.83 12.63
CA ALA A 265 -4.07 5.74 13.51
C ALA A 265 -4.45 4.38 12.86
N PRO A 266 -3.57 3.35 12.94
CA PRO A 266 -3.87 2.05 12.37
C PRO A 266 -5.15 1.46 12.99
N THR A 267 -5.93 0.76 12.17
CA THR A 267 -7.13 0.05 12.63
C THR A 267 -6.79 -0.89 13.79
N ASP A 268 -7.58 -0.86 14.86
CA ASP A 268 -7.44 -1.73 16.04
C ASP A 268 -8.55 -2.78 16.08
N GLU A 269 -8.19 -4.04 16.34
CA GLU A 269 -9.15 -5.12 16.60
C GLU A 269 -9.89 -4.99 17.95
N ASN A 270 -9.31 -4.29 18.93
CA ASN A 270 -9.95 -4.06 20.23
C ASN A 270 -11.05 -2.98 20.14
N GLU A 271 -10.89 -2.01 19.24
CA GLU A 271 -11.90 -1.00 18.89
C GLU A 271 -12.63 -1.38 17.60
N TRP A 272 -13.14 -2.61 17.55
CA TRP A 272 -13.74 -3.18 16.35
C TRP A 272 -14.88 -2.32 15.79
N SER A 273 -14.65 -1.70 14.64
CA SER A 273 -15.62 -0.87 13.91
C SER A 273 -16.30 -1.59 12.74
N GLY A 274 -16.05 -2.89 12.59
CA GLY A 274 -16.62 -3.70 11.51
C GLY A 274 -17.92 -4.40 11.90
N GLU A 275 -18.42 -5.22 10.99
CA GLU A 275 -19.62 -6.02 11.17
C GLU A 275 -19.25 -7.44 11.62
N SER A 276 -19.97 -7.94 12.63
CA SER A 276 -19.85 -9.31 13.14
C SER A 276 -21.14 -10.07 12.88
N THR A 277 -21.05 -11.18 12.16
CA THR A 277 -22.17 -12.11 11.97
C THR A 277 -21.83 -13.44 12.61
N SER A 278 -22.72 -14.00 13.43
CA SER A 278 -22.52 -15.29 14.11
C SER A 278 -23.72 -16.21 13.95
N PHE A 279 -23.46 -17.51 13.83
CA PHE A 279 -24.46 -18.57 13.74
C PHE A 279 -24.08 -19.71 14.69
N VAL A 280 -25.07 -20.22 15.43
CA VAL A 280 -24.92 -21.44 16.25
C VAL A 280 -25.30 -22.63 15.37
N GLU A 281 -24.43 -23.63 15.26
CA GLU A 281 -24.77 -24.88 14.59
C GLU A 281 -25.74 -25.69 15.48
N GLN A 282 -27.01 -25.79 15.09
CA GLN A 282 -27.96 -26.65 15.79
C GLN A 282 -27.55 -28.12 15.61
N ALA A 283 -27.52 -28.88 16.71
CA ALA A 283 -27.31 -30.32 16.65
C ALA A 283 -28.43 -30.95 15.80
N ARG A 284 -28.05 -31.74 14.79
CA ARG A 284 -29.02 -32.59 14.08
C ARG A 284 -29.60 -33.56 15.11
N ALA A 285 -30.91 -33.45 15.33
CA ALA A 285 -31.70 -34.43 16.08
C ALA A 285 -31.68 -35.80 15.40
#